data_AF-A0A9N9ICS2-F1
#
_entry.id   AF-A0A9N9ICS2-F1
#
_cell.length_a   1.000
_cell.length_b   1.000
_cell.length_c   1.000
_cell.angle_alpha   90.00
_cell.angle_beta   90.00
_cell.angle_gamma   90.00
#
_symmetry.space_group_name_H-M   'P 1'
#
loop_
_entity.id
_entity.type
_entity.pdbx_description
1 polymer ?
#
loop_
_entity_poly.entity_id
_entity_poly.type
_entity_poly.pdbx_seq_one_letter_code
_entity_poly.pdbx_strand_id
1 'polypeptide(L)'
;LVGYHGNKYNDNDAISYGPKFMTGDTIGCCLNFRNSTIFYTRNGVNLDIAFQDIRDSLYPCVRMMSPGGSIGANFGYRELNNWAEILNPYNDKLINLQINKFSDLVQSSETEQNIKLLKY
;
A
#
# COMPACT_ATOMS: atom_id res chain seq x y z
N LEU A 1 7.82 -3.64 -8.36
CA LEU A 1 6.46 -3.25 -8.84
C LEU A 1 5.59 -4.50 -8.99
N VAL A 2 4.26 -4.40 -8.88
CA VAL A 2 3.33 -5.46 -9.32
C VAL A 2 2.48 -4.91 -10.46
N GLY A 3 2.10 -5.74 -11.43
CA GLY A 3 1.37 -5.30 -12.60
C GLY A 3 0.11 -6.10 -12.89
N TYR A 4 -0.71 -5.54 -13.79
CA TYR A 4 -2.02 -6.03 -14.21
C TYR A 4 -2.08 -7.54 -14.49
N HIS A 5 -1.04 -8.11 -15.12
CA HIS A 5 -0.98 -9.53 -15.46
C HIS A 5 -0.69 -10.47 -14.28
N GLY A 6 -0.62 -9.96 -13.04
CA GLY A 6 -0.28 -10.77 -11.87
C GLY A 6 1.23 -11.03 -11.74
N ASN A 7 2.05 -10.29 -12.51
CA ASN A 7 3.49 -10.39 -12.45
C ASN A 7 4.06 -9.37 -11.48
N LYS A 8 5.14 -9.75 -10.77
CA LYS A 8 6.04 -8.82 -10.10
C LYS A 8 7.18 -8.45 -11.04
N TYR A 9 7.58 -7.19 -11.00
CA TYR A 9 8.62 -6.61 -11.84
C TYR A 9 9.74 -6.05 -10.97
N ASN A 10 10.95 -6.52 -11.24
CA ASN A 10 12.20 -5.98 -10.69
C ASN A 10 13.20 -5.85 -11.84
N ASP A 11 13.72 -4.66 -12.08
CA ASP A 11 14.56 -4.35 -13.22
C ASP A 11 13.96 -4.84 -14.55
N ASN A 12 14.58 -5.85 -15.19
CA ASN A 12 14.14 -6.43 -16.46
C ASN A 12 13.33 -7.72 -16.29
N ASP A 13 13.13 -8.20 -15.07
CA ASP A 13 12.43 -9.46 -14.81
C ASP A 13 10.93 -9.23 -14.62
N ALA A 14 10.13 -10.08 -15.25
CA ALA A 14 8.69 -10.18 -15.04
C ALA A 14 8.35 -11.60 -14.61
N ILE A 15 8.09 -11.79 -13.31
CA ILE A 15 7.90 -13.11 -12.70
C ILE A 15 6.44 -13.25 -12.25
N SER A 16 5.83 -14.39 -12.55
CA SER A 16 4.48 -14.72 -12.06
C SER A 16 4.46 -14.67 -10.53
N TYR A 17 3.48 -13.98 -9.98
CA TYR A 17 3.40 -13.73 -8.54
C TYR A 17 1.99 -13.96 -7.98
N GLY A 18 0.97 -13.50 -8.68
CA GLY A 18 -0.41 -13.61 -8.22
C GLY A 18 -1.42 -13.61 -9.36
N PRO A 19 -2.71 -13.54 -9.05
CA PRO A 19 -3.76 -13.50 -10.05
C PRO A 19 -3.72 -12.19 -10.84
N LYS A 20 -4.27 -12.24 -12.05
CA LYS A 20 -4.50 -11.05 -12.89
C LYS A 20 -5.43 -10.07 -12.17
N PHE A 21 -5.10 -8.78 -12.21
CA PHE A 21 -5.94 -7.71 -11.69
C PHE A 21 -6.94 -7.23 -12.72
N MET A 22 -7.98 -6.55 -12.27
CA MET A 22 -9.02 -5.97 -13.11
C MET A 22 -9.59 -4.69 -12.52
N THR A 23 -10.35 -3.97 -13.36
CA THR A 23 -11.11 -2.80 -12.93
C THR A 23 -11.97 -3.13 -11.72
N GLY A 24 -11.91 -2.29 -10.70
CA GLY A 24 -12.63 -2.46 -9.44
C GLY A 24 -11.83 -3.17 -8.34
N ASP A 25 -10.70 -3.81 -8.66
CA ASP A 25 -9.83 -4.36 -7.61
C ASP A 25 -9.21 -3.23 -6.76
N THR A 26 -9.20 -3.44 -5.45
CA THR A 26 -8.40 -2.66 -4.51
C THR A 26 -7.10 -3.40 -4.24
N ILE A 27 -5.97 -2.79 -4.59
CA ILE A 27 -4.64 -3.38 -4.39
C ILE A 27 -3.97 -2.72 -3.19
N GLY A 28 -3.61 -3.52 -2.19
CA GLY A 28 -2.79 -3.07 -1.07
C GLY A 28 -1.31 -3.24 -1.39
N CYS A 29 -0.51 -2.22 -1.07
CA CYS A 29 0.95 -2.23 -1.17
C CYS A 29 1.53 -2.25 0.24
N CYS A 30 2.07 -3.39 0.67
CA CYS A 30 2.46 -3.59 2.06
C CYS A 30 3.98 -3.70 2.20
N LEU A 31 4.56 -2.85 3.04
CA LEU A 31 5.98 -2.88 3.41
C LEU A 31 6.10 -3.35 4.87
N ASN A 32 6.77 -4.47 5.08
CA ASN A 32 7.08 -4.98 6.39
C ASN A 32 8.52 -4.60 6.76
N PHE A 33 8.68 -3.59 7.63
CA PHE A 33 9.98 -3.12 8.09
C PHE A 33 10.73 -4.10 8.99
N ARG A 34 10.03 -5.03 9.66
CA ARG A 34 10.67 -6.02 10.55
C ARG A 34 11.44 -7.06 9.74
N ASN A 35 10.81 -7.54 8.68
CA ASN A 35 11.37 -8.60 7.83
C ASN A 35 12.01 -8.03 6.56
N SER A 36 11.96 -6.71 6.35
CA SER A 36 12.41 -6.03 5.13
C SER A 36 11.81 -6.66 3.87
N THR A 37 10.50 -6.93 3.91
CA THR A 37 9.76 -7.57 2.80
C THR A 37 8.65 -6.68 2.27
N ILE A 38 8.30 -6.88 1.00
CA ILE A 38 7.14 -6.29 0.36
C ILE A 38 6.20 -7.41 -0.06
N PHE A 39 4.92 -7.23 0.23
CA PHE A 39 3.85 -8.08 -0.27
C PHE A 39 2.69 -7.21 -0.77
N TYR A 40 1.80 -7.82 -1.55
CA TYR A 40 0.61 -7.15 -2.05
C TYR A 40 -0.63 -7.88 -1.59
N THR A 41 -1.74 -7.14 -1.55
CA THR A 41 -3.06 -7.71 -1.33
C THR A 41 -3.97 -7.37 -2.49
N ARG A 42 -4.97 -8.22 -2.73
CA ARG A 42 -6.07 -7.94 -3.65
C ARG A 42 -7.37 -8.08 -2.90
N ASN A 43 -8.15 -7.01 -2.84
CA ASN A 43 -9.43 -6.96 -2.13
C ASN A 43 -9.34 -7.49 -0.69
N GLY A 44 -8.21 -7.19 -0.05
CA GLY A 44 -7.92 -7.63 1.31
C GLY A 44 -7.36 -9.04 1.46
N VAL A 45 -7.11 -9.78 0.37
CA VAL A 45 -6.47 -11.10 0.42
C VAL A 45 -4.98 -10.99 0.13
N ASN A 46 -4.13 -11.55 0.99
CA ASN A 46 -2.67 -11.55 0.84
C ASN A 46 -2.22 -12.42 -0.35
N LEU A 47 -1.28 -11.91 -1.15
CA LEU A 47 -0.71 -12.58 -2.34
C LEU A 47 0.72 -13.11 -2.10
N ASP A 48 1.10 -13.35 -0.85
CA ASP A 48 2.44 -13.77 -0.41
C ASP A 48 3.55 -12.76 -0.69
N ILE A 49 4.79 -13.11 -0.35
CA ILE A 49 5.93 -12.19 -0.43
C ILE A 49 6.34 -11.96 -1.88
N ALA A 50 6.33 -10.69 -2.31
CA ALA A 50 6.80 -10.29 -3.63
C ALA A 50 8.31 -10.07 -3.64
N PHE A 51 8.83 -9.30 -2.67
CA PHE A 51 10.23 -8.89 -2.58
C PHE A 51 10.75 -9.04 -1.15
N GLN A 52 12.04 -9.33 -1.01
CA GLN A 52 12.75 -9.49 0.26
C GLN A 52 14.05 -8.69 0.22
N ASP A 53 14.73 -8.60 1.37
CA ASP A 53 16.03 -7.94 1.51
C ASP A 53 16.03 -6.47 1.06
N ILE A 54 14.94 -5.74 1.33
CA ILE A 54 14.82 -4.32 1.01
C ILE A 54 15.78 -3.50 1.89
N ARG A 55 16.69 -2.74 1.26
CA ARG A 55 17.70 -1.93 1.98
C ARG A 55 17.57 -0.42 1.78
N ASP A 56 16.89 0.01 0.73
CA ASP A 56 16.80 1.42 0.35
C ASP A 56 15.52 2.10 0.84
N SER A 57 15.53 3.43 0.82
CA SER A 57 14.31 4.22 1.01
C SER A 57 13.36 4.03 -0.17
N LEU A 58 12.11 3.73 0.12
CA LEU A 58 11.08 3.49 -0.88
C LEU A 58 10.08 4.65 -0.96
N TYR A 59 9.63 4.93 -2.17
CA TYR A 59 8.56 5.89 -2.44
C TYR A 59 7.41 5.19 -3.19
N PRO A 60 6.15 5.46 -2.84
CA PRO A 60 5.01 4.96 -3.61
C PRO A 60 5.12 5.37 -5.07
N CYS A 61 4.94 4.43 -5.98
CA CYS A 61 5.04 4.67 -7.42
C CYS A 61 3.95 3.91 -8.16
N VAL A 62 3.33 4.57 -9.14
CA VAL A 62 2.33 3.99 -10.03
C VAL A 62 2.80 4.20 -11.46
N ARG A 63 2.71 3.14 -12.27
CA ARG A 63 2.92 3.22 -13.71
C ARG A 63 1.61 2.87 -14.41
N MET A 64 1.17 3.75 -15.31
CA MET A 64 -0.02 3.54 -16.14
C MET A 64 0.41 3.49 -17.61
N MET A 65 -0.09 2.49 -18.34
CA MET A 65 0.26 2.30 -19.76
C MET A 65 -0.94 2.49 -20.69
N SER A 66 -2.16 2.31 -20.19
CA SER A 66 -3.38 2.43 -20.99
C SER A 66 -3.90 3.86 -21.02
N PRO A 67 -4.15 4.44 -22.22
CA PRO A 67 -4.82 5.73 -22.34
C PRO A 67 -6.20 5.70 -21.68
N GLY A 68 -6.57 6.78 -20.97
CA GLY A 68 -7.88 6.92 -20.33
C GLY A 68 -8.09 6.07 -19.07
N GLY A 69 -7.09 5.28 -18.64
CA GLY A 69 -7.14 4.63 -17.33
C GLY A 69 -7.09 5.65 -16.20
N SER A 70 -7.77 5.34 -15.09
CA SER A 70 -7.67 6.11 -13.85
C SER A 70 -7.44 5.18 -12.67
N ILE A 71 -6.80 5.71 -11.63
CA ILE A 71 -6.63 5.04 -10.35
C ILE A 71 -6.98 6.01 -9.22
N GLY A 72 -7.49 5.48 -8.12
CA GLY A 72 -7.56 6.20 -6.85
C GLY A 72 -6.47 5.69 -5.91
N ALA A 73 -5.78 6.59 -5.22
CA ALA A 73 -4.86 6.24 -4.16
C ALA A 73 -5.50 6.52 -2.78
N ASN A 74 -5.27 5.64 -1.82
CA ASN A 74 -5.63 5.87 -0.42
C ASN A 74 -4.36 5.71 0.43
N PHE A 75 -3.93 6.79 1.06
CA PHE A 75 -2.77 6.82 1.96
C PHE A 75 -3.18 6.78 3.44
N GLY A 76 -4.35 6.21 3.74
CA GLY A 76 -4.87 6.05 5.10
C GLY A 76 -5.93 7.07 5.53
N TYR A 77 -6.39 7.93 4.61
CA TYR A 77 -7.47 8.90 4.89
C TYR A 77 -8.85 8.23 5.00
N ARG A 78 -9.04 7.10 4.29
CA ARG A 78 -10.26 6.31 4.39
C ARG A 78 -9.93 4.98 5.05
N GLU A 79 -10.79 4.54 5.95
CA GLU A 79 -10.75 3.17 6.43
C GLU A 79 -10.83 2.22 5.24
N LEU A 80 -10.10 1.13 5.36
CA LEU A 80 -10.10 0.10 4.36
C LEU A 80 -10.67 -1.18 5.00
N ASN A 81 -11.54 -1.88 4.28
CA ASN A 81 -12.19 -3.09 4.77
C ASN A 81 -11.18 -4.25 4.91
N ASN A 82 -11.27 -5.03 6.00
CA ASN A 82 -10.49 -6.24 6.28
C ASN A 82 -8.99 -6.03 6.59
N TRP A 83 -8.54 -4.82 6.89
CA TRP A 83 -7.10 -4.57 7.14
C TRP A 83 -6.63 -5.09 8.48
N ALA A 84 -7.51 -5.13 9.48
CA ALA A 84 -7.21 -5.74 10.76
C ALA A 84 -6.84 -7.23 10.60
N GLU A 85 -7.55 -7.98 9.76
CA GLU A 85 -7.27 -9.40 9.51
C GLU A 85 -5.97 -9.61 8.73
N ILE A 86 -5.70 -8.78 7.72
CA ILE A 86 -4.45 -8.82 6.93
C ILE A 86 -3.23 -8.55 7.81
N LEU A 87 -3.35 -7.60 8.74
CA LEU A 87 -2.27 -7.22 9.63
C LEU A 87 -2.17 -8.13 10.86
N ASN A 88 -3.20 -8.93 11.16
CA ASN A 88 -3.24 -9.78 12.34
C ASN A 88 -2.01 -10.71 12.48
N PRO A 89 -1.53 -11.41 11.42
CA PRO A 89 -0.32 -12.23 11.50
C PRO A 89 0.95 -11.44 11.82
N TYR A 90 0.94 -10.13 11.57
CA TYR A 90 2.04 -9.21 11.86
C TYR A 90 1.82 -8.44 13.17
N ASN A 91 0.64 -8.55 13.78
CA ASN A 91 0.15 -7.69 14.87
C ASN A 91 0.93 -7.92 16.17
N ASP A 92 2.02 -7.19 16.31
CA ASP A 92 2.83 -7.05 17.52
C ASP A 92 2.57 -5.65 18.12
N LYS A 93 2.90 -5.44 19.41
CA LYS A 93 2.74 -4.13 20.09
C LYS A 93 3.30 -2.96 19.28
N LEU A 94 4.38 -3.19 18.52
CA LEU A 94 5.04 -2.19 17.68
C LEU A 94 4.19 -1.75 16.47
N ILE A 95 3.39 -2.65 15.89
CA ILE A 95 2.52 -2.33 14.76
C ILE A 95 1.35 -1.46 15.23
N ASN A 96 0.74 -1.79 16.37
CA ASN A 96 -0.28 -0.95 16.97
C ASN A 96 0.25 0.45 17.30
N LEU A 97 1.51 0.54 17.76
CA LEU A 97 2.16 1.82 18.01
C LEU A 97 2.37 2.62 16.70
N GLN A 98 2.77 1.96 15.62
CA GLN A 98 2.94 2.60 14.30
C GLN A 98 1.61 3.03 13.68
N ILE A 99 0.55 2.22 13.80
CA ILE A 99 -0.79 2.55 13.35
C ILE A 99 -1.29 3.80 14.07
N ASN A 100 -1.20 3.83 15.39
CA ASN A 100 -1.62 4.99 16.18
C ASN A 100 -0.84 6.25 15.78
N LYS A 101 0.50 6.15 15.69
CA LYS A 101 1.35 7.27 15.26
C LYS A 101 0.99 7.78 13.86
N PHE A 102 0.65 6.88 12.94
CA PHE A 102 0.25 7.26 11.59
C PHE A 102 -1.12 7.96 11.58
N SER A 103 -2.08 7.44 12.33
CA SER A 103 -3.40 8.07 12.50
C SER A 103 -3.28 9.49 13.05
N ASP A 104 -2.43 9.71 14.06
CA ASP A 104 -2.16 11.04 14.62
C ASP A 104 -1.58 12.00 13.57
N LEU A 105 -0.64 11.52 12.74
CA LEU A 105 -0.04 12.30 11.66
C LEU A 105 -1.07 12.71 10.60
N VAL A 106 -1.96 11.79 10.19
CA VAL A 106 -3.02 12.09 9.22
C VAL A 106 -3.95 13.17 9.75
N GLN A 107 -4.44 13.05 10.99
CA GLN A 107 -5.28 14.06 11.64
C GLN A 107 -4.61 15.43 11.76
N SER A 108 -3.30 15.45 12.07
CA SER A 108 -2.54 16.71 12.15
C SER A 108 -2.46 17.42 10.80
N SER A 109 -2.25 16.66 9.71
CA SER A 109 -2.16 17.20 8.34
C SER A 109 -3.49 17.78 7.84
N GLU A 110 -4.62 17.16 8.20
CA GLU A 110 -5.95 17.67 7.90
C GLU A 110 -6.23 18.99 8.64
N THR A 111 -5.84 19.05 9.91
CA THR A 111 -6.00 20.27 10.71
C THR A 111 -5.22 21.43 10.10
N GLU A 112 -3.99 21.20 9.65
CA GLU A 112 -3.20 22.21 8.94
C GLU A 112 -3.81 22.65 7.60
N GLN A 113 -4.32 21.71 6.80
CA GLN A 113 -4.98 22.03 5.53
C GLN A 113 -6.27 22.84 5.74
N ASN A 114 -7.08 22.48 6.73
CA ASN A 114 -8.31 23.20 7.08
C ASN A 114 -8.02 24.61 7.60
N ILE A 115 -6.96 24.81 8.41
CA ILE A 115 -6.51 26.15 8.83
C ILE A 115 -6.04 26.98 7.63
N LYS A 116 -5.38 26.39 6.64
CA LYS A 116 -4.97 27.11 5.42
C LYS A 116 -6.17 27.54 4.58
N LEU A 117 -7.22 26.73 4.49
CA LEU A 117 -8.44 27.05 3.75
C LEU A 117 -9.27 28.17 4.39
N LEU A 118 -9.23 28.30 5.73
CA LEU A 118 -9.93 29.36 6.46
C LEU A 118 -9.22 30.73 6.44
N LYS A 119 -7.98 30.79 5.93
CA LYS A 119 -7.17 32.02 5.85
C LYS A 119 -7.31 32.76 4.50
N TYR A 120 -8.22 32.32 3.64
CA TYR A 120 -8.62 32.95 2.38
C TYR A 120 -10.15 33.07 2.33
#